data_AF-A0A8H5UKX1-F1
#
_entry.id   AF-A0A8H5UKX1-F1
#
_cell.length_a   1.000
_cell.length_b   1.000
_cell.length_c   1.000
_cell.angle_alpha   90.00
_cell.angle_beta   90.00
_cell.angle_gamma   90.00
#
_symmetry.space_group_name_H-M   'P 1'
#
loop_
_entity.id
_entity.type
_entity.pdbx_description
1 polymer ?
#
loop_
_entity_poly.entity_id
_entity_poly.type
_entity_poly.pdbx_seq_one_letter_code
_entity_poly.pdbx_strand_id
1 'polypeptide(L)'
;MSSPVPMPTARQAELHDRFNQHLRLEREGHPIEVLKAAKALVEEKDLNPYHAAHLHMKLAGIPEMGLYHATEAVRTLTQLRETSDSQTITKQLQEATNTMLQAQKIEKDWSEYLDTM
;
A
#
# COMPACT_ATOMS: atom_id res chain seq x y z
N MET A 1 -33.41 12.55 5.95
CA MET A 1 -33.10 11.77 7.16
C MET A 1 -31.89 10.93 6.84
N SER A 2 -30.76 11.13 7.52
CA SER A 2 -29.56 10.31 7.28
C SER A 2 -29.80 8.91 7.84
N SER A 3 -29.59 7.87 7.03
CA SER A 3 -29.58 6.50 7.54
C SER A 3 -28.59 6.38 8.70
N PRO A 4 -28.92 5.63 9.76
CA PRO A 4 -27.97 5.35 10.82
C PRO A 4 -26.75 4.66 10.22
N VAL A 5 -25.56 5.15 10.59
CA VAL A 5 -24.29 4.55 10.16
C VAL A 5 -24.25 3.13 10.72
N PRO A 6 -24.03 2.10 9.88
CA PRO A 6 -23.96 0.72 10.37
C PRO A 6 -22.81 0.58 11.36
N MET A 7 -23.09 -0.11 12.48
CA MET A 7 -22.08 -0.44 13.48
C MET A 7 -20.96 -1.29 12.84
N PRO A 8 -19.68 -1.04 13.15
CA PRO A 8 -18.58 -1.88 12.71
C PRO A 8 -18.77 -3.32 13.20
N THR A 9 -18.37 -4.30 12.39
CA THR A 9 -18.29 -5.68 12.87
C THR A 9 -17.20 -5.81 13.94
N ALA A 10 -17.27 -6.83 14.79
CA ALA A 10 -16.23 -7.11 15.78
C ALA A 10 -14.83 -7.22 15.14
N ARG A 11 -14.77 -7.78 13.91
CA ARG A 11 -13.53 -7.87 13.13
C ARG A 11 -13.02 -6.51 12.68
N GLN A 12 -13.89 -5.62 12.21
CA GLN A 12 -13.50 -4.26 11.81
C GLN A 12 -12.99 -3.43 13.00
N ALA A 13 -13.59 -3.59 14.18
CA ALA A 13 -13.11 -2.95 15.41
C ALA A 13 -11.73 -3.46 15.82
N GLU A 14 -11.50 -4.77 15.80
CA GLU A 14 -10.19 -5.38 16.08
C GLU A 14 -9.11 -4.86 15.12
N LEU A 15 -9.39 -4.81 13.82
CA LEU A 15 -8.45 -4.32 12.81
C LEU A 15 -8.15 -2.82 12.97
N HIS A 16 -9.14 -2.04 13.37
CA HIS A 16 -8.96 -0.63 13.72
C HIS A 16 -8.03 -0.45 14.92
N ASP A 17 -8.20 -1.27 15.97
CA ASP A 17 -7.33 -1.22 17.15
C ASP A 17 -5.89 -1.64 16.83
N ARG A 18 -5.71 -2.69 16.03
CA ARG A 18 -4.39 -3.10 15.54
C ARG A 18 -3.74 -2.01 14.67
N PHE A 19 -4.51 -1.29 13.85
CA PHE A 19 -4.01 -0.15 13.10
C PHE A 19 -3.57 1.00 14.02
N ASN A 20 -4.32 1.31 15.07
CA ASN A 20 -3.91 2.30 16.07
C ASN A 20 -2.64 1.88 16.82
N GLN A 21 -2.50 0.59 17.11
CA GLN A 21 -1.27 0.04 17.68
C GLN A 21 -0.09 0.23 16.71
N HIS A 22 -0.29 0.00 15.41
CA HIS A 22 0.72 0.30 14.39
C HIS A 22 1.12 1.79 14.41
N LEU A 23 0.16 2.72 14.41
CA LEU A 23 0.45 4.16 14.49
C LEU A 23 1.23 4.55 15.75
N ARG A 24 0.98 3.86 16.87
CA ARG A 24 1.77 4.04 18.09
C ARG A 24 3.20 3.54 17.90
N LEU A 25 3.38 2.35 17.31
CA LEU A 25 4.70 1.82 16.98
C LEU A 25 5.46 2.76 16.03
N GLU A 26 4.80 3.44 15.09
CA GLU A 26 5.48 4.40 14.21
C GLU A 26 6.12 5.56 14.97
N ARG A 27 5.53 5.95 16.11
CA ARG A 27 5.99 7.08 16.94
C ARG A 27 7.05 6.66 17.96
N GLU A 28 6.88 5.47 18.54
CA GLU A 28 7.60 5.05 19.75
C GLU A 28 8.44 3.79 19.55
N GLY A 29 8.15 3.00 18.51
CA GLY A 29 8.66 1.65 18.32
C GLY A 29 9.89 1.55 17.43
N HIS A 30 10.48 0.36 17.40
CA HIS A 30 11.64 0.08 16.55
C HIS A 30 11.21 -0.01 15.07
N PRO A 31 11.95 0.56 14.10
CA PRO A 31 11.56 0.57 12.69
C PRO A 31 11.21 -0.81 12.11
N ILE A 32 11.92 -1.86 12.52
CA ILE A 32 11.65 -3.24 12.09
C ILE A 32 10.27 -3.73 12.57
N GLU A 33 9.87 -3.40 13.80
CA GLU A 33 8.57 -3.80 14.36
C GLU A 33 7.42 -3.07 13.67
N VAL A 34 7.63 -1.80 13.32
CA VAL A 34 6.71 -0.99 12.51
C VAL A 34 6.45 -1.68 11.17
N LEU A 35 7.50 -2.08 10.46
CA LEU A 35 7.39 -2.71 9.15
C LEU A 35 6.74 -4.10 9.24
N LYS A 36 7.07 -4.90 10.26
CA LYS A 36 6.41 -6.19 10.52
C LYS A 36 4.91 -6.02 10.75
N ALA A 37 4.52 -5.05 11.58
CA ALA A 37 3.12 -4.74 11.86
C ALA A 37 2.39 -4.27 10.59
N ALA A 38 3.00 -3.39 9.79
CA ALA A 38 2.43 -2.92 8.53
C ALA A 38 2.17 -4.07 7.55
N LYS A 39 3.15 -4.96 7.37
CA LYS A 39 3.02 -6.12 6.47
C LYS A 39 1.92 -7.08 6.93
N ALA A 40 1.83 -7.36 8.22
CA ALA A 40 0.79 -8.25 8.75
C ALA A 40 -0.62 -7.65 8.63
N LEU A 41 -0.76 -6.33 8.77
CA LEU A 41 -2.06 -5.65 8.68
C LEU A 41 -2.54 -5.48 7.24
N VAL A 42 -1.63 -5.22 6.29
CA VAL A 42 -2.03 -4.93 4.90
C VAL A 42 -2.60 -6.16 4.18
N GLU A 43 -2.34 -7.37 4.68
CA GLU A 43 -2.87 -8.63 4.17
C GLU A 43 -4.31 -8.92 4.67
N GLU A 44 -4.86 -8.11 5.58
CA GLU A 44 -6.18 -8.31 6.19
C GLU A 44 -7.33 -7.82 5.28
N LYS A 45 -8.22 -8.75 4.91
CA LYS A 45 -9.30 -8.50 3.93
C LYS A 45 -10.33 -7.44 4.35
N ASP A 46 -10.62 -7.34 5.65
CA ASP A 46 -11.64 -6.43 6.19
C ASP A 46 -11.04 -5.10 6.69
N LEU A 47 -9.75 -4.85 6.41
CA LEU A 47 -9.11 -3.61 6.82
C LEU A 47 -9.77 -2.42 6.11
N ASN A 48 -9.96 -1.32 6.85
CA ASN A 48 -10.45 -0.08 6.26
C ASN A 48 -9.55 0.31 5.06
N PRO A 49 -10.12 0.56 3.86
CA PRO A 49 -9.33 0.88 2.68
C PRO A 49 -8.38 2.08 2.83
N TYR A 50 -8.73 3.11 3.61
CA TYR A 50 -7.82 4.23 3.89
C TYR A 50 -6.63 3.80 4.75
N HIS A 51 -6.86 2.89 5.70
CA HIS A 51 -5.79 2.32 6.52
C HIS A 51 -4.88 1.42 5.65
N ALA A 52 -5.47 0.59 4.79
CA ALA A 52 -4.72 -0.23 3.84
C ALA A 52 -3.82 0.64 2.94
N ALA A 53 -4.36 1.71 2.36
CA ALA A 53 -3.59 2.64 1.53
C ALA A 53 -2.42 3.27 2.30
N HIS A 54 -2.64 3.68 3.55
CA HIS A 54 -1.57 4.21 4.41
C HIS A 54 -0.45 3.19 4.64
N LEU A 55 -0.79 1.93 4.96
CA LEU A 55 0.18 0.87 5.18
C LEU A 55 0.95 0.51 3.90
N HIS A 56 0.27 0.48 2.76
CA HIS A 56 0.91 0.32 1.46
C HIS A 56 1.89 1.46 1.17
N MET A 57 1.54 2.72 1.44
CA MET A 57 2.49 3.84 1.30
C MET A 57 3.70 3.71 2.23
N LYS A 58 3.50 3.18 3.45
CA LYS A 58 4.62 2.92 4.37
C LYS A 58 5.59 1.89 3.81
N LEU A 59 5.06 0.78 3.28
CA LEU A 59 5.84 -0.31 2.69
C LEU A 59 6.45 0.07 1.33
N ALA A 60 5.88 1.07 0.64
CA ALA A 60 6.40 1.59 -0.62
C ALA A 60 7.82 2.17 -0.49
N GLY A 61 8.23 2.58 0.72
CA GLY A 61 9.57 3.09 1.00
C GLY A 61 10.67 2.01 1.02
N ILE A 62 10.32 0.73 0.92
CA ILE A 62 11.28 -0.38 0.95
C ILE A 62 11.63 -0.77 -0.50
N PRO A 63 12.89 -0.68 -0.96
CA PRO A 63 13.25 -0.87 -2.36
C PRO A 63 12.72 -2.17 -3.01
N GLU A 64 12.81 -3.31 -2.32
CA GLU A 64 12.51 -4.63 -2.87
C GLU A 64 11.01 -4.89 -3.09
N MET A 65 10.16 -4.22 -2.32
CA MET A 65 8.70 -4.38 -2.35
C MET A 65 7.96 -3.08 -2.68
N GLY A 66 8.72 -2.00 -2.89
CA GLY A 66 8.20 -0.64 -2.86
C GLY A 66 7.24 -0.35 -4.00
N LEU A 67 7.59 -0.85 -5.19
CA LEU A 67 6.79 -0.68 -6.40
C LEU A 67 5.40 -1.32 -6.27
N TYR A 68 5.34 -2.58 -5.82
CA TYR A 68 4.09 -3.28 -5.59
C TYR A 68 3.18 -2.52 -4.63
N HIS A 69 3.72 -2.11 -3.47
CA HIS A 69 2.92 -1.41 -2.48
C HIS A 69 2.53 0.02 -2.93
N ALA A 70 3.37 0.73 -3.68
CA ALA A 70 3.00 2.01 -4.27
C ALA A 70 1.80 1.88 -5.24
N THR A 71 1.81 0.85 -6.09
CA THR A 71 0.71 0.57 -7.02
C THR A 71 -0.59 0.25 -6.29
N GLU A 72 -0.55 -0.61 -5.28
CA GLU A 72 -1.75 -0.96 -4.50
C GLU A 72 -2.30 0.24 -3.72
N ALA A 73 -1.44 1.08 -3.11
CA ALA A 73 -1.87 2.29 -2.41
C ALA A 73 -2.69 3.22 -3.32
N VAL A 74 -2.20 3.45 -4.54
CA VAL A 74 -2.89 4.31 -5.50
C VAL A 74 -4.18 3.69 -5.97
N ARG A 75 -4.16 2.40 -6.31
CA ARG A 75 -5.37 1.68 -6.72
C ARG A 75 -6.45 1.82 -5.68
N THR A 76 -6.13 1.59 -4.40
CA THR A 76 -7.06 1.76 -3.29
C THR A 76 -7.57 3.20 -3.17
N LEU A 77 -6.68 4.21 -3.21
CA LEU A 77 -7.09 5.61 -3.10
C LEU A 77 -7.97 6.07 -4.27
N THR A 78 -7.74 5.51 -5.45
CA THR A 78 -8.52 5.85 -6.64
C THR A 78 -9.92 5.23 -6.55
N GLN A 79 -10.02 3.97 -6.12
CA GLN A 79 -11.30 3.30 -5.90
C GLN A 79 -12.13 3.99 -4.80
N LEU A 80 -11.50 4.60 -3.79
CA LEU A 80 -12.20 5.34 -2.73
C LEU A 80 -12.73 6.71 -3.16
N ARG A 81 -12.20 7.26 -4.25
CA ARG A 81 -12.67 8.51 -4.86
C ARG A 81 -13.17 8.21 -6.25
N GLU A 82 -14.32 7.56 -6.42
CA GLU A 82 -14.91 7.44 -7.76
C GLU A 82 -15.35 8.81 -8.29
N THR A 83 -14.44 9.50 -8.96
CA THR A 83 -14.66 10.72 -9.74
C THR A 83 -14.08 10.51 -11.14
N SER A 84 -14.48 11.31 -12.14
CA SER A 84 -13.90 11.23 -13.50
C SER A 84 -12.37 11.34 -13.52
N ASP A 85 -11.81 12.09 -12.57
CA ASP A 85 -10.37 12.30 -12.45
C ASP A 85 -9.65 11.06 -11.90
N SER A 86 -10.35 10.23 -11.13
CA SER A 86 -9.75 9.06 -10.50
C SER A 86 -9.45 7.97 -11.53
N GLN A 87 -10.33 7.73 -12.50
CA GLN A 87 -10.07 6.82 -13.61
C GLN A 87 -8.81 7.22 -14.41
N THR A 88 -8.63 8.53 -14.63
CA THR A 88 -7.44 9.08 -15.29
C THR A 88 -6.18 8.87 -14.45
N ILE A 89 -6.24 9.15 -13.14
CA ILE A 89 -5.11 8.96 -12.21
C ILE A 89 -4.71 7.49 -12.13
N THR A 90 -5.64 6.54 -12.01
CA THR A 90 -5.29 5.11 -12.04
C THR A 90 -4.63 4.70 -13.34
N LYS A 91 -5.11 5.19 -14.49
CA LYS A 91 -4.50 4.88 -15.78
C LYS A 91 -3.06 5.41 -15.85
N GLN A 92 -2.85 6.68 -15.48
CA GLN A 92 -1.52 7.29 -15.47
C GLN A 92 -0.57 6.57 -14.50
N LEU A 93 -1.09 6.09 -13.37
CA LEU A 93 -0.25 5.41 -12.39
C LEU A 93 0.06 3.96 -12.79
N GLN A 94 -0.86 3.30 -13.48
CA GLN A 94 -0.57 2.02 -14.14
C GLN A 94 0.51 2.19 -15.21
N GLU A 95 0.44 3.26 -16.02
CA GLU A 95 1.46 3.58 -17.02
C GLU A 95 2.82 3.84 -16.37
N ALA A 96 2.88 4.67 -15.32
CA ALA A 96 4.12 4.93 -14.57
C ALA A 96 4.70 3.67 -13.91
N THR A 97 3.83 2.82 -13.32
CA THR A 97 4.23 1.52 -12.76
C THR A 97 4.85 0.63 -13.83
N ASN A 98 4.21 0.54 -15.00
CA ASN A 98 4.71 -0.26 -16.11
C ASN A 98 6.08 0.26 -16.59
N THR A 99 6.26 1.57 -16.69
CA THR A 99 7.56 2.17 -17.06
C THR A 99 8.64 1.84 -16.04
N MET A 100 8.35 1.93 -14.74
CA MET A 100 9.30 1.56 -13.68
C MET A 100 9.66 0.07 -13.70
N LEU A 101 8.69 -0.82 -13.91
CA LEU A 101 8.94 -2.26 -14.05
C LEU A 101 9.86 -2.56 -15.24
N GLN A 102 9.67 -1.87 -16.37
CA GLN A 102 10.55 -2.01 -17.53
C GLN A 102 11.96 -1.48 -17.24
N ALA A 103 12.09 -0.36 -16.52
CA ALA A 103 13.38 0.17 -16.12
C ALA A 103 14.13 -0.81 -15.19
N GLN A 104 13.46 -1.34 -14.16
CA GLN A 104 14.03 -2.37 -13.28
C GLN A 104 14.46 -3.62 -14.04
N LYS A 105 13.67 -4.05 -15.02
CA LYS A 105 14.03 -5.19 -15.88
C LYS A 105 15.29 -4.90 -16.68
N ILE A 106 15.39 -3.74 -17.33
CA ILE A 106 16.57 -3.34 -18.09
C ILE A 106 17.81 -3.30 -17.20
N GLU A 107 17.69 -2.73 -16.00
CA GLU A 107 18.80 -2.63 -15.04
C GLU A 107 19.27 -4.02 -14.57
N LYS A 108 18.33 -4.94 -14.35
CA LYS A 108 18.62 -6.34 -14.04
C LYS A 108 19.31 -7.05 -15.20
N ASP A 109 18.78 -6.95 -16.42
CA ASP A 109 19.33 -7.58 -17.62
C ASP A 109 20.76 -7.08 -17.90
N TRP A 110 21.03 -5.78 -17.68
CA TRP A 110 22.37 -5.20 -17.78
C TRP A 110 23.34 -5.71 -16.71
N SER A 111 22.88 -5.87 -15.47
CA SER A 111 23.71 -6.40 -14.39
C SER A 111 24.10 -7.86 -14.64
N GLU A 112 23.16 -8.69 -15.10
CA GLU A 112 23.43 -10.08 -15.48
C GLU A 112 24.40 -10.20 -16.67
N TYR A 113 24.32 -9.28 -17.63
CA TYR A 113 25.27 -9.21 -18.74
C TYR A 113 26.70 -8.86 -18.28
N LEU A 114 26.84 -7.95 -17.32
CA LEU A 114 28.15 -7.59 -16.76
C LEU A 114 28.77 -8.71 -15.94
N ASP A 115 27.96 -9.50 -15.22
CA ASP A 115 28.45 -10.65 -14.43
C ASP A 115 28.89 -11.84 -15.29
N THR A 116 28.51 -11.88 -16.57
CA THR A 116 28.84 -12.98 -17.50
C THR A 116 30.01 -12.66 -18.46
N MET A 117 30.59 -11.47 -18.36
CA MET A 117 31.85 -11.07 -19.02
C MET A 117 33.05 -11.14 -18.07
#